data_AF-A0A8J3L383-F1
#
_entry.id   AF-A0A8J3L383-F1
#
_cell.length_a   1.000
_cell.length_b   1.000
_cell.length_c   1.000
_cell.angle_alpha   90.00
_cell.angle_beta   90.00
_cell.angle_gamma   90.00
#
_symmetry.space_group_name_H-M   'P 1'
#
loop_
_entity.id
_entity.type
_entity.pdbx_description
1 polymer ?
#
loop_
_entity_poly.entity_id
_entity_poly.type
_entity_poly.pdbx_seq_one_letter_code
_entity_poly.pdbx_strand_id
1 'polypeptide(L)'
;MIDLTGPPSALTEAATDAVDEAARAALAELPGAVALWRAWRTGAEPDATRVLLAEVDLPRAELPRVAARITAAVGGDAAGPLVELLVAGVEPSAYQWQIRRGAALLWAAEVHGPVLIARAFDVVDPVTGPGFDPGHERLAGTERDAVLRYLEDAPVLLSSTERMADVVDPVRGEVVPLDQRTDGAWVWTDCARYYLARHGLAPDPEFLAAIRARDYTLPVVTAIGRHRALAELFRPVEAAPAWSI
;
A
#
# COMPACT_ATOMS: atom_id res chain seq x y z
N MET A 1 3.46 0.84 10.32
CA MET A 1 3.69 0.54 8.91
C MET A 1 4.12 1.80 8.21
N ILE A 2 5.25 1.80 7.51
CA ILE A 2 5.80 2.97 6.80
C ILE A 2 6.40 2.50 5.48
N ASP A 3 6.32 3.31 4.42
CA ASP A 3 7.07 3.15 3.18
C ASP A 3 8.24 4.13 3.15
N LEU A 4 9.48 3.60 3.15
CA LEU A 4 10.72 4.37 3.09
C LEU A 4 11.43 4.20 1.72
N THR A 5 10.74 3.66 0.71
CA THR A 5 11.26 3.48 -0.66
C THR A 5 11.09 4.69 -1.57
N GLY A 6 10.44 5.74 -1.06
CA GLY A 6 10.30 7.02 -1.76
C GLY A 6 11.63 7.74 -1.97
N PRO A 7 11.62 8.87 -2.69
CA PRO A 7 12.81 9.70 -2.84
C PRO A 7 13.34 10.15 -1.46
N PRO A 8 14.66 10.40 -1.33
CA PRO A 8 15.24 10.92 -0.09
C PRO A 8 14.48 12.14 0.43
N SER A 9 14.10 12.07 1.70
CA SER A 9 13.30 13.06 2.43
C SER A 9 13.77 13.14 3.88
N ALA A 10 13.40 14.21 4.59
CA ALA A 10 13.68 14.34 6.01
C ALA A 10 13.11 13.17 6.84
N LEU A 11 11.97 12.61 6.43
CA LEU A 11 11.38 11.43 7.07
C LEU A 11 12.26 10.20 6.86
N THR A 12 12.71 9.92 5.64
CA THR A 12 13.56 8.76 5.37
C THR A 12 14.89 8.88 6.11
N GLU A 13 15.53 10.06 6.08
CA GLU A 13 16.80 10.30 6.77
C GLU A 13 16.68 10.13 8.30
N ALA A 14 15.56 10.57 8.90
CA ALA A 14 15.33 10.42 10.33
C ALA A 14 14.90 9.01 10.74
N ALA A 15 14.32 8.22 9.82
CA ALA A 15 13.71 6.92 10.12
C ALA A 15 14.60 5.71 9.81
N THR A 16 15.72 5.91 9.10
CA THR A 16 16.72 4.87 8.79
C THR A 16 18.01 5.07 9.59
N ASP A 17 18.72 3.98 9.87
CA ASP A 17 20.02 4.01 10.53
C ASP A 17 21.09 3.20 9.78
N ALA A 18 22.31 3.14 10.32
CA ALA A 18 23.43 2.44 9.69
C ALA A 18 23.19 0.92 9.52
N VAL A 19 22.36 0.31 10.37
CA VAL A 19 22.00 -1.12 10.25
C VAL A 19 21.05 -1.31 9.08
N ASP A 20 20.08 -0.41 8.92
CA ASP A 20 19.15 -0.43 7.78
C ASP A 20 19.90 -0.25 6.45
N GLU A 21 20.86 0.67 6.39
CA GLU A 21 21.69 0.90 5.21
C GLU A 21 22.62 -0.29 4.89
N ALA A 22 23.24 -0.90 5.91
CA ALA A 22 24.08 -2.07 5.71
C ALA A 22 23.28 -3.28 5.21
N ALA A 23 22.09 -3.50 5.77
CA ALA A 23 21.17 -4.56 5.33
C ALA A 23 20.70 -4.34 3.90
N ARG A 24 20.30 -3.10 3.56
CA ARG A 24 19.89 -2.70 2.22
C ARG A 24 21.01 -2.93 1.21
N ALA A 25 22.21 -2.44 1.47
CA ALA A 25 23.37 -2.61 0.59
C ALA A 25 23.75 -4.09 0.42
N ALA A 26 23.67 -4.89 1.49
CA ALA A 26 23.94 -6.31 1.42
C ALA A 26 22.93 -7.07 0.54
N LEU A 27 21.65 -6.72 0.63
CA LEU A 27 20.57 -7.35 -0.13
C LEU A 27 20.52 -6.87 -1.59
N ALA A 28 20.63 -5.57 -1.85
CA ALA A 28 20.43 -4.99 -3.18
C ALA A 28 21.43 -5.49 -4.24
N GLU A 29 22.61 -5.94 -3.81
CA GLU A 29 23.64 -6.53 -4.68
C GLU A 29 23.34 -8.00 -5.07
N LEU A 30 22.30 -8.61 -4.51
CA LEU A 30 21.96 -10.01 -4.78
C LEU A 30 21.02 -10.14 -5.98
N PRO A 31 21.39 -10.95 -6.99
CA PRO A 31 20.43 -11.41 -7.99
C PRO A 31 19.26 -12.12 -7.31
N GLY A 32 18.03 -11.77 -7.68
CA GLY A 32 16.82 -12.32 -7.06
C GLY A 32 16.42 -11.65 -5.74
N ALA A 33 17.07 -10.57 -5.31
CA ALA A 33 16.53 -9.73 -4.23
C ALA A 33 15.23 -9.05 -4.68
N VAL A 34 14.21 -9.04 -3.82
CA VAL A 34 12.89 -8.46 -4.12
C VAL A 34 12.61 -7.26 -3.24
N ALA A 35 12.72 -7.39 -1.91
CA ALA A 35 12.47 -6.29 -0.99
C ALA A 35 13.04 -6.53 0.42
N LEU A 36 13.20 -5.45 1.18
CA LEU A 36 13.65 -5.46 2.57
C LEU A 36 12.67 -4.68 3.45
N TRP A 37 12.28 -5.28 4.57
CA TRP A 37 11.52 -4.61 5.62
C TRP A 37 12.26 -4.67 6.96
N ARG A 38 12.09 -3.63 7.77
CA ARG A 38 12.42 -3.62 9.20
C ARG A 38 11.16 -3.74 10.03
N ALA A 39 11.13 -4.74 10.90
CA ALA A 39 10.08 -4.97 11.88
C ALA A 39 10.68 -5.08 13.30
N TRP A 40 9.80 -5.17 14.29
CA TRP A 40 10.16 -5.39 15.68
C TRP A 40 9.31 -6.52 16.24
N ARG A 41 9.95 -7.47 16.92
CA ARG A 41 9.28 -8.49 17.73
C ARG A 41 9.27 -8.00 19.16
N THR A 42 8.09 -7.75 19.71
CA THR A 42 7.93 -7.34 21.12
C THR A 42 8.06 -8.54 22.05
N GLY A 43 9.08 -8.54 22.90
CA GLY A 43 9.18 -9.36 24.12
C GLY A 43 8.71 -8.58 25.36
N ALA A 44 9.01 -9.07 26.57
CA ALA A 44 8.89 -8.23 27.77
C ALA A 44 10.00 -7.17 27.74
N GLU A 45 9.67 -5.89 27.93
CA GLU A 45 10.67 -4.81 27.97
C GLU A 45 11.85 -5.17 28.89
N PRO A 46 13.12 -4.98 28.47
CA PRO A 46 13.60 -4.26 27.26
C PRO A 46 13.76 -5.12 25.99
N ASP A 47 13.18 -6.32 25.90
CA ASP A 47 13.50 -7.36 24.91
C ASP A 47 12.91 -7.17 23.49
N ALA A 48 12.75 -5.93 23.02
CA ALA A 48 12.33 -5.67 21.64
C ALA A 48 13.43 -6.09 20.65
N THR A 49 13.21 -7.19 19.93
CA THR A 49 14.19 -7.68 18.94
C THR A 49 13.90 -7.07 17.57
N ARG A 50 14.89 -6.40 16.96
CA ARG A 50 14.80 -5.95 15.56
C ARG A 50 14.78 -7.17 14.63
N VAL A 51 13.88 -7.18 13.66
CA VAL A 51 13.79 -8.22 12.61
C VAL A 51 13.93 -7.58 11.24
N LEU A 52 14.89 -8.04 10.45
CA LEU A 52 15.06 -7.70 9.05
C LEU A 52 14.44 -8.82 8.21
N LEU A 53 13.34 -8.50 7.53
CA LEU A 53 12.65 -9.42 6.63
C LEU A 53 13.12 -9.14 5.21
N ALA A 54 13.84 -10.07 4.59
CA ALA A 54 14.25 -9.96 3.19
C ALA A 54 13.44 -10.92 2.32
N GLU A 55 12.74 -10.40 1.34
CA GLU A 55 12.07 -11.20 0.30
C GLU A 55 13.03 -11.41 -0.87
N VAL A 56 13.12 -12.66 -1.31
CA VAL A 56 13.98 -13.09 -2.42
C VAL A 56 13.24 -14.06 -3.34
N ASP A 57 13.52 -13.97 -4.63
CA ASP A 57 13.16 -14.97 -5.63
C ASP A 57 14.38 -15.85 -5.92
N LEU A 58 14.68 -16.74 -4.96
CA LEU A 58 15.83 -17.65 -5.01
C LEU A 58 15.43 -19.05 -4.54
N PRO A 59 16.12 -20.10 -5.02
CA PRO A 59 15.91 -21.45 -4.53
C PRO A 59 16.16 -21.56 -3.02
N ARG A 60 15.39 -22.40 -2.32
CA ARG A 60 15.51 -22.60 -0.86
C ARG A 60 16.93 -22.94 -0.39
N ALA A 61 17.74 -23.58 -1.24
CA ALA A 61 19.12 -23.95 -0.94
C ALA A 61 20.06 -22.75 -0.78
N GLU A 62 19.74 -21.60 -1.40
CA GLU A 62 20.56 -20.37 -1.31
C GLU A 62 20.21 -19.52 -0.08
N LEU A 63 19.05 -19.77 0.56
CA LEU A 63 18.56 -18.95 1.68
C LEU A 63 19.56 -18.86 2.85
N PRO A 64 20.23 -19.93 3.33
CA PRO A 64 21.21 -19.80 4.39
C PRO A 64 22.37 -18.86 4.05
N ARG A 65 22.78 -18.82 2.78
CA ARG A 65 23.85 -17.93 2.31
C ARG A 65 23.40 -16.48 2.28
N VAL A 66 22.17 -16.22 1.84
CA VAL A 66 21.57 -14.87 1.87
C VAL A 66 21.45 -14.38 3.31
N ALA A 67 20.93 -15.20 4.22
CA ALA A 67 20.80 -14.85 5.64
C ALA A 67 22.16 -14.51 6.26
N ALA A 68 23.16 -15.38 6.07
CA ALA A 68 24.51 -15.16 6.58
C ALA A 68 25.15 -13.87 6.05
N ARG A 69 24.92 -13.53 4.77
CA ARG A 69 25.41 -12.29 4.17
C ARG A 69 24.82 -11.05 4.86
N ILE A 70 23.51 -11.01 5.04
CA ILE A 70 22.83 -9.87 5.70
C ILE A 70 23.28 -9.80 7.16
N THR A 71 23.28 -10.92 7.89
CA THR A 71 23.74 -10.99 9.29
C THR A 71 25.18 -10.48 9.46
N ALA A 72 26.09 -10.85 8.55
CA ALA A 72 27.46 -10.37 8.58
C ALA A 72 27.55 -8.85 8.33
N ALA A 73 26.75 -8.32 7.42
CA ALA A 73 26.74 -6.90 7.09
C ALA A 73 26.24 -6.01 8.25
N VAL A 74 25.29 -6.53 9.05
CA VAL A 74 24.68 -5.79 10.16
C VAL A 74 25.35 -6.03 11.52
N GLY A 75 26.51 -6.69 11.55
CA GLY A 75 27.29 -6.88 12.77
C GLY A 75 26.78 -8.01 13.69
N GLY A 76 26.43 -9.17 13.13
CA GLY A 76 25.78 -10.32 13.78
C GLY A 76 26.47 -10.93 15.00
N ASP A 77 26.38 -10.26 16.14
CA ASP A 77 26.50 -10.86 17.47
C ASP A 77 25.13 -11.38 17.98
N ALA A 78 25.12 -12.06 19.13
CA ALA A 78 23.91 -12.63 19.71
C ALA A 78 22.86 -11.58 20.14
N ALA A 79 23.22 -10.29 20.16
CA ALA A 79 22.33 -9.16 20.46
C ALA A 79 21.88 -8.40 19.19
N GLY A 80 22.40 -8.76 18.01
CA GLY A 80 22.11 -8.15 16.73
C GLY A 80 20.69 -8.42 16.20
N PRO A 81 20.31 -7.76 15.09
CA PRO A 81 19.01 -7.98 14.47
C PRO A 81 18.85 -9.41 13.97
N LEU A 82 17.65 -9.96 14.12
CA LEU A 82 17.26 -11.22 13.49
C LEU A 82 17.07 -11.02 12.00
N VAL A 83 17.57 -11.94 11.18
CA VAL A 83 17.35 -11.93 9.72
C VAL A 83 16.43 -13.08 9.38
N GLU A 84 15.32 -12.75 8.71
CA GLU A 84 14.34 -13.72 8.23
C GLU A 84 14.14 -13.56 6.72
N LEU A 85 13.94 -14.70 6.05
CA LEU A 85 13.79 -14.75 4.60
C LEU A 85 12.37 -15.15 4.21
N LEU A 86 11.82 -14.40 3.26
CA LEU A 86 10.59 -14.69 2.55
C LEU A 86 10.95 -15.11 1.13
N VAL A 87 10.24 -16.11 0.60
CA VAL A 87 10.42 -16.54 -0.79
C VAL A 87 9.28 -15.93 -1.61
N ALA A 88 9.62 -15.25 -2.69
CA ALA A 88 8.65 -14.66 -3.59
C ALA A 88 7.62 -15.70 -4.07
N GLY A 89 6.34 -15.33 -4.07
CA GLY A 89 5.24 -16.22 -4.45
C GLY A 89 4.91 -17.34 -3.46
N VAL A 90 5.62 -17.44 -2.33
CA VAL A 90 5.31 -18.38 -1.24
C VAL A 90 4.61 -17.62 -0.11
N GLU A 91 3.47 -18.12 0.34
CA GLU A 91 2.72 -17.51 1.44
C GLU A 91 3.58 -17.51 2.72
N PRO A 92 3.77 -16.35 3.37
CA PRO A 92 4.48 -16.27 4.64
C PRO A 92 3.76 -17.04 5.74
N SER A 93 4.51 -17.46 6.77
CA SER A 93 3.88 -17.96 7.99
C SER A 93 3.00 -16.88 8.64
N ALA A 94 2.00 -17.28 9.44
CA ALA A 94 1.15 -16.33 10.18
C ALA A 94 1.96 -15.35 11.03
N TYR A 95 3.07 -15.82 11.61
CA TYR A 95 4.02 -14.99 12.34
C TYR A 95 4.66 -13.92 11.44
N GLN A 96 5.26 -14.34 10.32
CA GLN A 96 5.90 -13.44 9.34
C GLN A 96 4.92 -12.44 8.75
N TRP A 97 3.70 -12.88 8.45
CA TRP A 97 2.63 -12.02 8.00
C TRP A 97 2.32 -10.93 9.04
N GLN A 98 2.20 -11.31 10.32
CA GLN A 98 1.89 -10.39 11.40
C GLN A 98 2.99 -9.34 11.61
N ILE A 99 4.26 -9.74 11.64
CA ILE A 99 5.36 -8.78 11.83
C ILE A 99 5.53 -7.87 10.60
N ARG A 100 5.29 -8.35 9.37
CA ARG A 100 5.37 -7.54 8.15
C ARG A 100 4.31 -6.43 8.14
N ARG A 101 3.10 -6.67 8.68
CA ARG A 101 2.05 -5.63 8.77
C ARG A 101 2.46 -4.41 9.60
N GLY A 102 3.33 -4.59 10.60
CA GLY A 102 3.85 -3.48 11.42
C GLY A 102 5.05 -2.78 10.79
N ALA A 103 5.67 -3.38 9.79
CA ALA A 103 7.03 -3.07 9.37
C ALA A 103 7.19 -1.75 8.61
N ALA A 104 8.43 -1.28 8.53
CA ALA A 104 8.86 -0.26 7.58
C ALA A 104 9.45 -0.97 6.35
N LEU A 105 8.97 -0.65 5.15
CA LEU A 105 9.59 -1.11 3.90
C LEU A 105 10.81 -0.22 3.63
N LEU A 106 12.00 -0.79 3.72
CA LEU A 106 13.28 -0.09 3.57
C LEU A 106 13.73 0.00 2.10
N TRP A 107 13.42 -1.02 1.31
CA TRP A 107 13.89 -1.13 -0.05
C TRP A 107 13.05 -2.12 -0.87
N ALA A 108 12.93 -1.87 -2.17
CA ALA A 108 12.36 -2.77 -3.16
C ALA A 108 13.21 -2.75 -4.44
N ALA A 109 13.34 -3.89 -5.10
CA ALA A 109 14.13 -4.03 -6.33
C ALA A 109 13.48 -3.32 -7.51
N GLU A 110 12.16 -3.45 -7.63
CA GLU A 110 11.38 -2.74 -8.63
C GLU A 110 11.21 -1.27 -8.22
N VAL A 111 11.52 -0.36 -9.14
CA VAL A 111 11.21 1.06 -8.96
C VAL A 111 9.73 1.23 -9.19
N HIS A 112 9.03 1.74 -8.18
CA HIS A 112 7.62 2.01 -8.27
C HIS A 112 7.34 3.52 -8.24
N GLY A 113 6.36 3.97 -9.03
CA GLY A 113 5.82 5.32 -8.91
C GLY A 113 5.15 5.57 -7.56
N PRO A 114 4.75 6.82 -7.27
CA PRO A 114 3.97 7.12 -6.07
C PRO A 114 2.66 6.34 -6.07
N VAL A 115 2.17 6.00 -4.88
CA VAL A 115 0.80 5.52 -4.73
C VAL A 115 -0.12 6.74 -4.69
N LEU A 116 -1.21 6.70 -5.45
CA LEU A 116 -2.20 7.77 -5.53
C LEU A 116 -3.51 7.34 -4.88
N ILE A 117 -4.20 8.28 -4.23
CA ILE A 117 -5.53 8.04 -3.67
C ILE A 117 -6.56 8.69 -4.60
N ALA A 118 -7.44 7.87 -5.18
CA ALA A 118 -8.52 8.35 -6.02
C ALA A 118 -9.55 9.10 -5.17
N ARG A 119 -9.97 10.27 -5.65
CA ARG A 119 -11.04 11.03 -5.00
C ARG A 119 -12.37 10.30 -5.16
N ALA A 120 -13.13 10.22 -4.08
CA ALA A 120 -14.48 9.65 -4.10
C ALA A 120 -15.51 10.60 -4.72
N PHE A 121 -15.26 11.91 -4.64
CA PHE A 121 -16.18 12.99 -4.99
C PHE A 121 -15.41 14.14 -5.63
N ASP A 122 -16.07 14.90 -6.51
CA ASP A 122 -15.45 16.05 -7.18
C ASP A 122 -15.27 17.23 -6.22
N VAL A 123 -16.24 17.40 -5.32
CA VAL A 123 -16.30 18.49 -4.36
C VAL A 123 -16.61 17.93 -2.97
N VAL A 124 -15.95 18.48 -1.95
CA VAL A 124 -16.29 18.27 -0.54
C VAL A 124 -16.43 19.64 0.09
N ASP A 125 -17.67 20.11 0.20
CA ASP A 125 -17.98 21.41 0.79
C ASP A 125 -18.23 21.27 2.30
N PRO A 126 -17.74 22.20 3.15
CA PRO A 126 -17.92 22.11 4.60
C PRO A 126 -19.37 22.19 5.08
N VAL A 127 -20.29 22.74 4.28
CA VAL A 127 -21.69 22.96 4.62
C VAL A 127 -22.59 21.93 3.94
N THR A 128 -22.42 21.73 2.64
CA THR A 128 -23.29 20.83 1.85
C THR A 128 -22.76 19.40 1.76
N GLY A 129 -21.50 19.17 2.14
CA GLY A 129 -20.88 17.85 2.17
C GLY A 129 -20.32 17.41 0.81
N PRO A 130 -20.06 16.09 0.64
CA PRO A 130 -19.52 15.54 -0.60
C PRO A 130 -20.53 15.57 -1.75
N GLY A 131 -20.05 15.79 -2.97
CA GLY A 131 -20.89 15.79 -4.17
C GLY A 131 -20.13 15.57 -5.48
N PHE A 132 -20.91 15.35 -6.54
CA PHE A 132 -20.42 15.26 -7.91
C PHE A 132 -20.79 16.52 -8.67
N ASP A 133 -19.89 16.97 -9.54
CA ASP A 133 -20.16 18.10 -10.43
C ASP A 133 -21.28 17.73 -11.42
N PRO A 134 -22.15 18.69 -11.83
CA PRO A 134 -23.20 18.41 -12.81
C PRO A 134 -22.69 17.88 -14.15
N GLY A 135 -21.45 18.24 -14.52
CA GLY A 135 -20.76 17.79 -15.71
C GLY A 135 -19.91 16.53 -15.54
N HIS A 136 -19.99 15.86 -14.38
CA HIS A 136 -19.20 14.67 -14.08
C HIS A 136 -19.45 13.58 -15.15
N GLU A 137 -18.35 12.97 -15.63
CA GLU A 137 -18.39 11.99 -16.71
C GLU A 137 -19.28 10.79 -16.34
N ARG A 138 -20.12 10.35 -17.29
CA ARG A 138 -20.93 9.15 -17.12
C ARG A 138 -20.54 8.09 -18.13
N LEU A 139 -20.21 6.91 -17.62
CA LEU A 139 -19.85 5.75 -18.43
C LEU A 139 -21.10 4.91 -18.73
N ALA A 140 -21.12 4.33 -19.93
CA ALA A 140 -22.17 3.43 -20.38
C ALA A 140 -21.59 2.28 -21.21
N GLY A 141 -22.40 1.25 -21.44
CA GLY A 141 -22.06 0.12 -22.30
C GLY A 141 -20.81 -0.64 -21.86
N THR A 142 -20.02 -1.08 -22.84
CA THR A 142 -18.87 -1.97 -22.63
C THR A 142 -17.77 -1.35 -21.77
N GLU A 143 -17.56 -0.04 -21.87
CA GLU A 143 -16.55 0.65 -21.05
C GLU A 143 -16.97 0.64 -19.59
N ARG A 144 -18.23 0.96 -19.29
CA ARG A 144 -18.77 0.91 -17.92
C ARG A 144 -18.57 -0.48 -17.32
N ASP A 145 -18.91 -1.52 -18.07
CA ASP A 145 -18.83 -2.91 -17.59
C ASP A 145 -17.38 -3.35 -17.39
N ALA A 146 -16.44 -2.89 -18.24
CA ALA A 146 -15.01 -3.15 -18.07
C ALA A 146 -14.44 -2.47 -16.82
N VAL A 147 -14.79 -1.19 -16.58
CA VAL A 147 -14.37 -0.45 -15.38
C VAL A 147 -15.00 -1.05 -14.12
N LEU A 148 -16.27 -1.45 -14.16
CA LEU A 148 -16.91 -2.13 -13.02
C LEU A 148 -16.17 -3.39 -12.62
N ARG A 149 -15.82 -4.24 -13.59
CA ARG A 149 -15.04 -5.44 -13.34
C ARG A 149 -13.65 -5.11 -12.77
N TYR A 150 -12.97 -4.09 -13.30
CA TYR A 150 -11.70 -3.64 -12.74
C TYR A 150 -11.82 -3.28 -11.24
N LEU A 151 -12.85 -2.50 -10.89
CA LEU A 151 -13.10 -2.08 -9.51
C LEU A 151 -13.49 -3.27 -8.62
N GLU A 152 -14.29 -4.21 -9.14
CA GLU A 152 -14.80 -5.39 -8.43
C GLU A 152 -13.76 -6.50 -8.23
N ASP A 153 -12.83 -6.69 -9.17
CA ASP A 153 -11.79 -7.72 -9.08
C ASP A 153 -10.58 -7.26 -8.25
N ALA A 154 -10.45 -5.94 -8.03
CA ALA A 154 -9.36 -5.37 -7.24
C ALA A 154 -9.37 -5.88 -5.78
N PRO A 155 -8.22 -6.31 -5.23
CA PRO A 155 -8.12 -6.75 -3.85
C PRO A 155 -8.58 -5.70 -2.84
N VAL A 156 -9.30 -6.16 -1.82
CA VAL A 156 -9.64 -5.35 -0.65
C VAL A 156 -8.37 -5.09 0.17
N LEU A 157 -8.02 -3.82 0.28
CA LEU A 157 -6.88 -3.32 1.04
C LEU A 157 -7.21 -3.23 2.53
N LEU A 158 -8.32 -2.57 2.85
CA LEU A 158 -8.88 -2.40 4.18
C LEU A 158 -10.39 -2.58 4.09
N SER A 159 -10.96 -3.43 4.95
CA SER A 159 -12.40 -3.59 5.01
C SER A 159 -13.00 -2.70 6.11
N SER A 160 -14.16 -2.12 5.82
CA SER A 160 -14.95 -1.31 6.76
C SER A 160 -16.39 -1.81 6.79
N THR A 161 -16.98 -1.83 7.98
CA THR A 161 -18.43 -2.06 8.14
C THR A 161 -19.24 -0.78 7.96
N GLU A 162 -18.58 0.38 7.91
CA GLU A 162 -19.23 1.67 7.77
C GLU A 162 -19.81 1.84 6.36
N ARG A 163 -20.93 2.58 6.31
CA ARG A 163 -21.57 3.01 5.07
C ARG A 163 -21.90 4.48 5.15
N MET A 164 -21.94 5.14 4.01
CA MET A 164 -22.45 6.50 3.90
C MET A 164 -23.75 6.57 3.12
N ALA A 165 -24.48 7.67 3.30
CA ALA A 165 -25.67 7.97 2.53
C ALA A 165 -25.32 8.13 1.04
N ASP A 166 -26.21 7.67 0.16
CA ASP A 166 -26.07 7.94 -1.28
C ASP A 166 -26.30 9.45 -1.54
N VAL A 167 -25.23 10.19 -1.81
CA VAL A 167 -25.29 11.64 -2.08
C VAL A 167 -26.14 12.02 -3.29
N VAL A 168 -26.38 11.09 -4.22
CA VAL A 168 -27.21 11.31 -5.43
C VAL A 168 -28.67 10.95 -5.17
N ASP A 169 -28.93 9.95 -4.32
CA ASP A 169 -30.27 9.52 -3.91
C ASP A 169 -30.34 9.29 -2.39
N PRO A 170 -30.39 10.37 -1.58
CA PRO A 170 -30.30 10.27 -0.12
C PRO A 170 -31.43 9.46 0.53
N VAL A 171 -32.56 9.27 -0.17
CA VAL A 171 -33.72 8.52 0.32
C VAL A 171 -33.36 7.04 0.58
N ARG A 172 -32.28 6.53 -0.04
CA ARG A 172 -31.80 5.17 0.21
C ARG A 172 -31.17 4.96 1.59
N GLY A 173 -30.79 6.03 2.28
CA GLY A 173 -30.02 5.94 3.52
C GLY A 173 -28.59 5.44 3.30
N GLU A 174 -27.97 4.90 4.35
CA GLU A 174 -26.55 4.52 4.39
C GLU A 174 -26.28 3.19 3.68
N VAL A 175 -26.14 3.25 2.36
CA VAL A 175 -25.97 2.06 1.50
C VAL A 175 -24.63 2.01 0.77
N VAL A 176 -23.87 3.11 0.76
CA VAL A 176 -22.61 3.20 0.00
C VAL A 176 -21.47 2.61 0.83
N PRO A 177 -20.78 1.55 0.35
CA PRO A 177 -19.71 0.88 1.09
C PRO A 177 -18.43 1.72 1.12
N LEU A 178 -17.66 1.58 2.21
CA LEU A 178 -16.44 2.35 2.46
C LEU A 178 -15.16 1.48 2.54
N ASP A 179 -15.22 0.24 2.04
CA ASP A 179 -14.02 -0.59 1.87
C ASP A 179 -12.99 0.13 0.99
N GLN A 180 -11.71 0.00 1.32
CA GLN A 180 -10.61 0.50 0.51
C GLN A 180 -10.06 -0.63 -0.35
N ARG A 181 -9.83 -0.35 -1.63
CA ARG A 181 -9.26 -1.29 -2.61
C ARG A 181 -8.00 -0.71 -3.23
N THR A 182 -7.21 -1.57 -3.88
CA THR A 182 -5.98 -1.15 -4.55
C THR A 182 -5.63 -2.04 -5.73
N ASP A 183 -4.93 -1.46 -6.71
CA ASP A 183 -4.22 -2.16 -7.79
C ASP A 183 -2.68 -2.11 -7.59
N GLY A 184 -2.22 -1.65 -6.42
CA GLY A 184 -0.80 -1.47 -6.08
C GLY A 184 -0.22 -0.10 -6.45
N ALA A 185 -0.89 0.68 -7.31
CA ALA A 185 -0.51 2.05 -7.66
C ALA A 185 -1.58 3.08 -7.27
N TRP A 186 -2.84 2.68 -7.22
CA TRP A 186 -3.97 3.47 -6.77
C TRP A 186 -4.63 2.85 -5.54
N VAL A 187 -5.16 3.70 -4.67
CA VAL A 187 -6.08 3.34 -3.60
C VAL A 187 -7.39 4.07 -3.84
N TRP A 188 -8.51 3.37 -3.70
CA TRP A 188 -9.83 3.98 -3.84
C TRP A 188 -10.85 3.32 -2.92
N THR A 189 -11.88 4.08 -2.60
CA THR A 189 -13.03 3.59 -1.83
C THR A 189 -14.01 2.85 -2.75
N ASP A 190 -14.64 1.79 -2.25
CA ASP A 190 -15.62 0.97 -2.98
C ASP A 190 -16.91 1.75 -3.36
N CYS A 191 -17.05 2.98 -2.86
CA CYS A 191 -18.05 3.92 -3.32
C CYS A 191 -17.94 4.20 -4.84
N ALA A 192 -16.73 4.20 -5.42
CA ALA A 192 -16.55 4.36 -6.87
C ALA A 192 -17.29 3.27 -7.66
N ARG A 193 -17.23 2.02 -7.19
CA ARG A 193 -17.97 0.90 -7.78
C ARG A 193 -19.49 1.09 -7.62
N TYR A 194 -19.94 1.52 -6.44
CA TYR A 194 -21.35 1.80 -6.17
C TYR A 194 -21.91 2.87 -7.12
N TYR A 195 -21.25 4.03 -7.20
CA TYR A 195 -21.71 5.15 -8.03
C TYR A 195 -21.65 4.83 -9.52
N LEU A 196 -20.63 4.12 -9.98
CA LEU A 196 -20.55 3.65 -11.36
C LEU A 196 -21.67 2.66 -11.70
N ALA A 197 -21.92 1.67 -10.83
CA ALA A 197 -22.94 0.66 -11.08
C ALA A 197 -24.35 1.26 -11.06
N ARG A 198 -24.62 2.13 -10.07
CA ARG A 198 -25.96 2.62 -9.79
C ARG A 198 -26.35 3.84 -10.62
N HIS A 199 -25.40 4.75 -10.81
CA HIS A 199 -25.62 6.08 -11.39
C HIS A 199 -24.81 6.29 -12.68
N GLY A 200 -23.91 5.37 -13.04
CA GLY A 200 -23.06 5.51 -14.21
C GLY A 200 -21.95 6.55 -14.05
N LEU A 201 -21.75 7.11 -12.85
CA LEU A 201 -20.73 8.12 -12.59
C LEU A 201 -19.34 7.47 -12.67
N ALA A 202 -18.45 8.07 -13.46
CA ALA A 202 -17.08 7.64 -13.58
C ALA A 202 -16.34 7.67 -12.21
N PRO A 203 -15.29 6.86 -12.02
CA PRO A 203 -14.31 7.10 -10.97
C PRO A 203 -13.57 8.43 -11.18
N ASP A 204 -12.71 8.82 -10.23
CA ASP A 204 -11.81 9.97 -10.37
C ASP A 204 -11.17 10.01 -11.79
N PRO A 205 -11.16 11.16 -12.49
CA PRO A 205 -10.72 11.23 -13.88
C PRO A 205 -9.28 10.77 -14.12
N GLU A 206 -8.35 11.04 -13.20
CA GLU A 206 -6.96 10.61 -13.33
C GLU A 206 -6.86 9.10 -13.12
N PHE A 207 -7.62 8.57 -12.16
CA PHE A 207 -7.71 7.13 -11.95
C PHE A 207 -8.33 6.41 -13.16
N LEU A 208 -9.43 6.93 -13.71
CA LEU A 208 -10.06 6.38 -14.91
C LEU A 208 -9.11 6.41 -16.11
N ALA A 209 -8.36 7.49 -16.29
CA ALA A 209 -7.31 7.57 -17.32
C ALA A 209 -6.23 6.49 -17.11
N ALA A 210 -5.84 6.21 -15.86
CA ALA A 210 -4.89 5.16 -15.53
C ALA A 210 -5.43 3.74 -15.77
N ILE A 211 -6.74 3.51 -15.60
CA ILE A 211 -7.43 2.25 -15.95
C ILE A 211 -7.46 2.08 -17.48
N ARG A 212 -7.85 3.14 -18.21
CA ARG A 212 -7.88 3.16 -19.69
C ARG A 212 -6.51 2.87 -20.28
N ALA A 213 -5.45 3.49 -19.74
CA ALA A 213 -4.07 3.27 -20.17
C ALA A 213 -3.55 1.83 -19.95
N ARG A 214 -4.24 1.04 -19.13
CA ARG A 214 -3.96 -0.39 -18.88
C ARG A 214 -4.92 -1.32 -19.63
N ASP A 215 -5.66 -0.80 -20.60
CA ASP A 215 -6.68 -1.56 -21.32
C ASP A 215 -7.66 -2.27 -20.37
N TYR A 216 -8.02 -1.62 -19.26
CA TYR A 216 -8.91 -2.15 -18.21
C TYR A 216 -8.43 -3.47 -17.59
N THR A 217 -7.13 -3.75 -17.64
CA THR A 217 -6.51 -4.95 -17.07
C THR A 217 -5.98 -4.64 -15.68
N LEU A 218 -6.52 -5.33 -14.67
CA LEU A 218 -6.06 -5.24 -13.30
C LEU A 218 -4.67 -5.90 -13.16
N PRO A 219 -3.64 -5.18 -12.67
CA PRO A 219 -2.34 -5.78 -12.39
C PRO A 219 -2.38 -6.70 -11.16
N VAL A 220 -1.43 -7.62 -11.09
CA VAL A 220 -1.23 -8.44 -9.89
C VAL A 220 -0.66 -7.56 -8.76
N VAL A 221 -1.38 -7.47 -7.65
CA VAL A 221 -0.95 -6.69 -6.48
C VAL A 221 0.06 -7.48 -5.67
N THR A 222 1.33 -7.07 -5.72
CA THR A 222 2.41 -7.67 -4.94
C THR A 222 2.31 -7.30 -3.45
N ALA A 223 3.05 -8.03 -2.60
CA ALA A 223 3.17 -7.66 -1.19
C ALA A 223 3.74 -6.25 -0.99
N ILE A 224 4.67 -5.83 -1.85
CA ILE A 224 5.23 -4.48 -1.90
C ILE A 224 4.12 -3.48 -2.24
N GLY A 225 3.40 -3.69 -3.35
CA GLY A 225 2.30 -2.80 -3.77
C GLY A 225 1.24 -2.63 -2.69
N ARG A 226 0.83 -3.74 -2.03
CA ARG A 226 -0.11 -3.69 -0.90
C ARG A 226 0.44 -2.91 0.31
N HIS A 227 1.71 -3.11 0.67
CA HIS A 227 2.36 -2.41 1.78
C HIS A 227 2.42 -0.90 1.53
N ARG A 228 2.86 -0.51 0.34
CA ARG A 228 2.95 0.90 -0.08
C ARG A 228 1.58 1.55 -0.10
N ALA A 229 0.56 0.84 -0.60
CA ALA A 229 -0.81 1.31 -0.59
C ALA A 229 -1.38 1.56 0.82
N LEU A 230 -1.13 0.65 1.76
CA LEU A 230 -1.52 0.87 3.16
C LEU A 230 -0.74 2.02 3.81
N ALA A 231 0.57 2.13 3.54
CA ALA A 231 1.39 3.21 4.06
C ALA A 231 0.93 4.58 3.55
N GLU A 232 0.52 4.67 2.28
CA GLU A 232 -0.07 5.88 1.69
C GLU A 232 -1.41 6.23 2.35
N LEU A 233 -2.30 5.24 2.48
CA LEU A 233 -3.63 5.44 3.08
C LEU A 233 -3.56 5.95 4.53
N PHE A 234 -2.57 5.52 5.30
CA PHE A 234 -2.34 5.97 6.67
C PHE A 234 -1.31 7.10 6.79
N ARG A 235 -0.83 7.65 5.67
CA ARG A 235 0.08 8.79 5.74
C ARG A 235 -0.63 9.93 6.46
N PRO A 236 -0.04 10.50 7.53
CA PRO A 236 -0.63 11.66 8.18
C PRO A 236 -0.79 12.76 7.12
N VAL A 237 -2.00 13.29 6.99
CA VAL A 237 -2.19 14.54 6.27
C VAL A 237 -1.43 15.59 7.07
N GLU A 238 -0.45 16.27 6.45
CA GLU A 238 0.14 17.45 7.07
C GLU A 238 -0.98 18.48 7.27
N ALA A 239 -1.54 18.52 8.47
CA ALA A 239 -2.39 19.62 8.87
C ALA A 239 -1.50 20.86 8.89
N ALA A 240 -1.77 21.82 8.01
CA ALA A 240 -1.20 23.16 8.15
C ALA A 240 -1.38 23.61 9.61
N PRO A 241 -0.35 24.13 10.29
CA PRO A 241 -0.46 24.51 11.69
C PRO A 241 -1.63 25.47 11.86
N ALA A 242 -2.54 25.14 12.79
CA ALA A 242 -3.76 25.89 13.07
C ALA A 242 -3.54 27.33 13.59
N TRP A 243 -2.30 27.83 13.58
CA TRP A 243 -1.90 29.13 14.09
C TRP A 243 -1.10 29.94 13.05
N SER A 244 -1.26 29.71 11.75
CA SER A 244 -0.87 30.73 10.77
C SER A 244 -2.00 31.75 10.60
N ILE A 245 -2.04 32.75 11.48
CA ILE A 245 -2.73 34.04 11.30
C ILE A 245 -1.67 35.15 11.38
#